data_AF-A0A6P0XXN6-F1
#
_entry.id   AF-A0A6P0XXN6-F1
#
_cell.length_a   1.000
_cell.length_b   1.000
_cell.length_c   1.000
_cell.angle_alpha   90.00
_cell.angle_beta   90.00
_cell.angle_gamma   90.00
#
_symmetry.space_group_name_H-M   'P 1'
#
loop_
_entity.id
_entity.type
_entity.pdbx_description
1 polymer ?
#
loop_
_entity_poly.entity_id
_entity_poly.type
_entity_poly.pdbx_seq_one_letter_code
_entity_poly.pdbx_strand_id
1 'polypeptide(L)'
;QEEESREHASMFRQATHKFGLLTSIEHHHADQYTEALEGLNGVAPKQKAAGKEAATRKWICRVCSMIYDPVVGDPDSGIAPGTAFEDIPEDWSCPICGAQKKSFVPYEEAVAA
;
A
#
# COMPACT_ATOMS: atom_id res chain seq x y z
N GLN A 1 21.62 1.15 -31.17
CA GLN A 1 20.44 0.42 -31.70
C GLN A 1 20.06 -0.79 -30.85
N GLU A 2 20.88 -1.83 -30.73
CA GLU A 2 20.47 -3.02 -29.94
C GLU A 2 20.47 -2.77 -28.43
N GLU A 3 21.45 -2.02 -27.93
CA GLU A 3 21.52 -1.56 -26.53
C GLU A 3 20.37 -0.60 -26.18
N GLU A 4 20.13 0.41 -27.01
CA GLU A 4 18.98 1.33 -26.87
C GLU A 4 17.63 0.59 -26.87
N SER A 5 17.48 -0.45 -27.70
CA SER A 5 16.28 -1.29 -27.72
C SER A 5 16.09 -2.06 -26.40
N ARG A 6 17.19 -2.54 -25.80
CA ARG A 6 17.16 -3.21 -24.49
C ARG A 6 16.81 -2.26 -23.35
N GLU A 7 17.30 -1.02 -23.41
CA GLU A 7 16.95 0.03 -22.45
C GLU A 7 15.48 0.43 -22.55
N HIS A 8 14.97 0.70 -23.76
CA HIS A 8 13.53 0.98 -23.93
C HIS A 8 12.68 -0.19 -23.43
N ALA A 9 13.05 -1.43 -23.74
CA ALA A 9 12.32 -2.60 -23.25
C ALA A 9 12.36 -2.73 -21.71
N SER A 10 13.42 -2.28 -21.04
CA SER A 10 13.51 -2.30 -19.57
C SER A 10 12.60 -1.24 -18.93
N MET A 11 12.52 -0.05 -19.54
CA MET A 11 11.59 1.00 -19.13
C MET A 11 10.13 0.54 -19.23
N PHE A 12 9.75 -0.11 -20.34
CA PHE A 12 8.40 -0.66 -20.49
C PHE A 12 8.09 -1.72 -19.43
N ARG A 13 9.02 -2.65 -19.14
CA ARG A 13 8.85 -3.65 -18.08
C ARG A 13 8.67 -3.01 -16.70
N GLN A 14 9.47 -1.99 -16.36
CA GLN A 14 9.31 -1.25 -15.11
C GLN A 14 7.96 -0.54 -15.02
N ALA A 15 7.50 0.06 -16.12
CA ALA A 15 6.20 0.72 -16.15
C ALA A 15 5.06 -0.28 -15.89
N THR A 16 5.06 -1.44 -16.56
CA THR A 16 4.05 -2.49 -16.35
C THR A 16 4.02 -2.99 -14.90
N HIS A 17 5.18 -3.16 -14.27
CA HIS A 17 5.25 -3.54 -12.86
C HIS A 17 4.63 -2.47 -11.95
N LYS A 18 4.98 -1.19 -12.15
CA LYS A 18 4.40 -0.07 -11.39
C LYS A 18 2.88 0.01 -11.57
N PHE A 19 2.37 -0.18 -12.78
CA PHE A 19 0.93 -0.25 -13.02
C PHE A 19 0.27 -1.43 -12.28
N GLY A 20 0.92 -2.60 -12.22
CA GLY A 20 0.42 -3.73 -11.43
C GLY A 20 0.32 -3.43 -9.93
N LEU A 21 1.25 -2.64 -9.38
CA LEU A 21 1.17 -2.18 -7.98
C LEU A 21 -0.02 -1.24 -7.76
N LEU A 22 -0.38 -0.43 -8.76
CA LEU A 22 -1.52 0.48 -8.69
C LEU A 22 -2.88 -0.24 -8.73
N THR A 23 -2.97 -1.43 -9.34
CA THR A 23 -4.22 -2.20 -9.39
C THR A 23 -4.76 -2.51 -7.99
N SER A 24 -3.88 -2.79 -7.03
CA SER A 24 -4.30 -3.01 -5.63
C SER A 24 -4.92 -1.76 -4.99
N ILE A 25 -4.39 -0.59 -5.34
CA ILE A 25 -4.88 0.72 -4.90
C ILE A 25 -6.24 1.01 -5.56
N GLU A 26 -6.34 0.80 -6.88
CA GLU A 26 -7.60 0.97 -7.62
C GLU A 26 -8.72 0.08 -7.06
N HIS A 27 -8.43 -1.19 -6.78
CA HIS A 27 -9.39 -2.10 -6.15
C HIS A 27 -9.79 -1.62 -4.75
N HIS A 28 -8.84 -1.21 -3.91
CA HIS A 28 -9.15 -0.67 -2.58
C HIS A 28 -10.09 0.54 -2.66
N HIS A 29 -9.82 1.49 -3.56
CA HIS A 29 -10.68 2.66 -3.74
C HIS A 29 -12.05 2.30 -4.32
N ALA A 30 -12.12 1.36 -5.26
CA ALA A 30 -13.38 0.86 -5.83
C ALA A 30 -14.24 0.14 -4.78
N ASP A 31 -13.63 -0.68 -3.94
CA ASP A 31 -14.30 -1.40 -2.86
C ASP A 31 -14.80 -0.42 -1.79
N GLN A 32 -13.98 0.54 -1.36
CA GLN A 32 -14.39 1.60 -0.43
C GLN A 32 -15.55 2.45 -0.96
N TYR A 33 -15.54 2.76 -2.26
CA TYR A 33 -16.64 3.48 -2.89
C TYR A 33 -17.92 2.63 -2.94
N THR A 34 -17.80 1.35 -3.26
CA THR A 34 -18.92 0.41 -3.31
C THR A 34 -19.55 0.24 -1.91
N GLU A 35 -18.74 0.03 -0.89
CA GLU A 35 -19.18 -0.06 0.51
C GLU A 35 -19.90 1.24 0.95
N ALA A 36 -19.38 2.41 0.56
CA ALA A 36 -20.01 3.69 0.87
C ALA A 36 -21.37 3.85 0.18
N LEU A 37 -21.50 3.42 -1.09
CA LEU A 37 -22.78 3.40 -1.80
C LEU A 37 -23.80 2.45 -1.15
N GLU A 38 -23.36 1.26 -0.73
CA GLU A 38 -24.19 0.31 -0.02
C GLU A 38 -24.70 0.89 1.31
N GLY A 39 -23.84 1.61 2.03
CA GLY A 39 -24.22 2.35 3.25
C GLY A 39 -25.29 3.42 3.01
N LEU A 40 -25.19 4.18 1.92
CA LEU A 40 -26.23 5.16 1.53
C LEU A 40 -27.56 4.49 1.18
N ASN A 41 -27.52 3.25 0.69
CA ASN A 41 -28.69 2.43 0.41
C ASN A 41 -29.22 1.67 1.65
N GLY A 42 -28.70 1.96 2.84
CA GLY A 42 -29.17 1.38 4.10
C GLY A 42 -28.65 -0.02 4.40
N VAL A 43 -27.64 -0.50 3.66
CA VAL A 43 -26.93 -1.74 4.00
C VAL A 43 -25.97 -1.45 5.14
N ALA A 44 -26.09 -2.20 6.24
CA ALA A 44 -25.18 -2.06 7.36
C ALA A 44 -23.75 -2.47 6.95
N PRO A 45 -22.72 -1.67 7.27
CA PRO A 45 -21.34 -1.99 6.89
C PRO A 45 -20.89 -3.30 7.55
N LYS A 46 -20.21 -4.16 6.77
CA LYS A 46 -19.57 -5.37 7.29
C LYS A 46 -18.55 -4.98 8.35
N GLN A 47 -18.68 -5.55 9.55
CA GLN A 47 -17.75 -5.33 10.67
C GLN A 47 -16.33 -5.78 10.26
N LYS A 48 -15.42 -4.84 10.03
CA LYS A 48 -14.00 -5.12 9.76
C LYS A 48 -13.27 -5.27 11.09
N ALA A 49 -12.66 -6.44 11.32
CA ALA A 49 -11.93 -6.73 12.55
C ALA A 49 -10.61 -5.96 12.55
N ALA A 50 -10.51 -4.94 13.41
CA ALA A 50 -9.26 -4.23 13.66
C ALA A 50 -8.25 -5.20 14.32
N GLY A 51 -7.19 -5.57 13.59
CA GLY A 51 -6.02 -6.21 14.17
C GLY A 51 -5.42 -5.30 15.24
N LYS A 52 -5.55 -5.69 16.50
CA LYS A 52 -5.22 -4.86 17.67
C LYS A 52 -3.73 -4.89 18.04
N GLU A 53 -2.92 -5.63 17.29
CA GLU A 53 -1.49 -5.82 17.55
C GLU A 53 -0.64 -4.92 16.67
N ALA A 54 0.34 -4.23 17.27
CA ALA A 54 1.32 -3.38 16.57
C ALA A 54 2.01 -4.11 15.41
N ALA A 55 2.22 -5.43 15.55
CA ALA A 55 2.79 -6.30 14.52
C ALA A 55 1.92 -6.48 13.26
N THR A 56 0.64 -6.07 13.28
CA THR A 56 -0.29 -6.16 12.13
C THR A 56 -0.84 -4.79 11.72
N ARG A 57 -0.42 -3.73 12.40
CA ARG A 57 -0.93 -2.39 12.16
C ARG A 57 -0.41 -1.86 10.83
N LYS A 58 -1.33 -1.52 9.93
CA LYS A 58 -1.00 -0.94 8.63
C LYS A 58 -0.60 0.53 8.75
N TRP A 59 0.22 1.00 7.83
CA TRP A 59 0.72 2.38 7.80
C TRP A 59 0.50 2.98 6.42
N ILE A 60 0.06 4.23 6.35
CA ILE A 60 -0.21 4.92 5.08
C ILE A 60 0.80 6.05 4.86
N CYS A 61 1.37 6.10 3.66
CA CYS A 61 2.22 7.18 3.21
C CYS A 61 1.38 8.44 2.98
N ARG A 62 1.67 9.54 3.69
CA ARG A 62 0.92 10.81 3.50
C ARG A 62 1.17 11.50 2.15
N VAL A 63 2.19 11.06 1.40
CA VAL A 63 2.59 11.68 0.13
C VAL A 63 1.87 11.05 -1.07
N CYS A 64 1.74 9.72 -1.07
CA CYS A 64 1.20 8.97 -2.21
C CYS A 64 0.10 7.98 -1.84
N SER A 65 -0.31 7.94 -0.57
CA SER A 65 -1.35 7.05 -0.05
C SER A 65 -1.07 5.54 -0.16
N MET A 66 0.18 5.14 -0.44
CA MET A 66 0.59 3.73 -0.36
C MET A 66 0.44 3.21 1.07
N ILE A 67 -0.13 2.01 1.21
CA ILE A 67 -0.32 1.34 2.50
C ILE A 67 0.74 0.25 2.66
N TYR A 68 1.58 0.39 3.68
CA TYR A 68 2.45 -0.68 4.16
C TYR A 68 1.64 -1.64 5.03
N ASP A 69 1.66 -2.92 4.66
CA ASP A 69 1.07 -4.01 5.43
C ASP A 69 2.19 -4.87 6.02
N PRO A 70 2.36 -4.92 7.35
CA PRO A 70 3.35 -5.78 7.99
C PRO A 70 3.28 -7.24 7.57
N VAL A 71 2.09 -7.78 7.29
CA VAL A 71 1.91 -9.19 6.88
C VAL A 71 2.53 -9.44 5.51
N VAL A 72 2.46 -8.47 4.60
CA VAL A 72 3.03 -8.55 3.26
C VAL A 72 4.51 -8.16 3.27
N GLY A 73 4.88 -7.20 4.11
CA GLY A 73 6.22 -6.58 4.11
C GLY A 73 6.47 -5.75 2.86
N ASP A 74 7.75 -5.56 2.53
CA ASP A 74 8.21 -4.94 1.28
C ASP A 74 9.48 -5.67 0.78
N PRO A 75 9.34 -6.87 0.21
CA PRO A 75 10.48 -7.71 -0.19
C PRO A 75 11.39 -7.05 -1.23
N ASP A 76 10.83 -6.18 -2.07
CA ASP A 76 11.56 -5.49 -3.14
C ASP A 76 12.56 -4.47 -2.57
N SER A 77 12.23 -3.86 -1.42
CA SER A 77 13.14 -2.98 -0.67
C SER A 77 13.92 -3.73 0.43
N GLY A 78 13.80 -5.07 0.48
CA GLY A 78 14.50 -5.91 1.45
C GLY A 78 13.81 -6.10 2.80
N ILE A 79 12.52 -5.74 2.91
CA ILE A 79 11.73 -5.93 4.13
C ILE A 79 10.90 -7.21 4.02
N ALA A 80 11.20 -8.20 4.88
CA ALA A 80 10.53 -9.49 4.83
C ALA A 80 9.02 -9.39 5.20
N PRO A 81 8.17 -10.29 4.68
CA PRO A 81 6.80 -10.44 5.15
C PRO A 81 6.76 -10.74 6.66
N GLY A 82 5.79 -10.16 7.36
CA GLY A 82 5.68 -10.23 8.82
C GLY A 82 6.52 -9.19 9.58
N THR A 83 7.21 -8.27 8.90
CA THR A 83 8.00 -7.24 9.57
C THR A 83 7.10 -6.11 10.04
N ALA A 84 7.09 -5.81 11.35
CA ALA A 84 6.35 -4.67 11.87
C ALA A 84 6.92 -3.36 11.30
N PHE A 85 6.09 -2.33 11.15
CA PHE A 85 6.57 -1.05 10.62
C PHE A 85 7.61 -0.41 11.53
N GLU A 86 7.50 -0.60 12.84
CA GLU A 86 8.49 -0.14 13.82
C GLU A 86 9.87 -0.75 13.55
N ASP A 87 9.95 -2.01 13.13
CA ASP A 87 11.19 -2.76 12.90
C ASP A 87 11.89 -2.41 11.57
N ILE A 88 11.22 -1.65 10.69
CA ILE A 88 11.82 -1.22 9.41
C ILE A 88 12.97 -0.23 9.68
N PRO A 89 14.11 -0.35 8.98
CA PRO A 89 15.19 0.64 9.05
C PRO A 89 14.75 2.08 8.72
N GLU A 90 15.39 3.09 9.32
CA GLU A 90 15.03 4.51 9.07
C GLU A 90 15.42 5.01 7.67
N ASP A 91 16.38 4.34 7.01
CA ASP A 91 16.80 4.59 5.63
C ASP A 91 15.83 4.03 4.59
N TRP A 92 14.86 3.21 5.02
CA TRP A 92 13.80 2.75 4.13
C TRP A 92 12.98 3.92 3.59
N SER A 93 12.71 3.84 2.30
CA SER A 93 12.00 4.84 1.52
C SER A 93 10.80 4.20 0.85
N CYS A 94 9.68 4.92 0.79
CA CYS A 94 8.46 4.46 0.13
C CYS A 94 8.77 4.00 -1.30
N PRO A 95 8.45 2.74 -1.67
CA PRO A 95 8.79 2.21 -3.00
C PRO A 95 8.04 2.90 -4.14
N ILE A 96 6.95 3.61 -3.83
CA ILE A 96 6.13 4.33 -4.82
C ILE A 96 6.65 5.75 -5.09
N CYS A 97 6.99 6.51 -4.04
CA CYS A 97 7.30 7.94 -4.16
C CYS A 97 8.65 8.38 -3.60
N GLY A 98 9.42 7.46 -2.99
CA GLY A 98 10.72 7.77 -2.38
C GLY A 98 10.64 8.58 -1.08
N ALA A 99 9.45 8.81 -0.52
CA ALA A 99 9.31 9.48 0.77
C ALA A 99 9.88 8.63 1.90
N GLN A 100 10.57 9.26 2.86
CA GLN A 100 11.16 8.59 4.02
C GLN A 100 10.10 7.97 4.94
N LYS A 101 10.50 6.98 5.76
CA LYS A 101 9.66 6.33 6.79
C LYS A 101 8.82 7.30 7.63
N LYS A 102 9.37 8.47 8.00
CA LYS A 102 8.69 9.53 8.77
C LYS A 102 7.42 10.13 8.12
N SER A 103 7.26 9.94 6.81
CA SER A 103 6.09 10.42 6.07
C SER A 103 4.88 9.50 6.21
N PHE A 104 5.07 8.32 6.82
CA PHE A 104 3.99 7.39 7.11
C PHE A 104 3.30 7.74 8.42
N VAL A 105 2.00 7.49 8.46
CA VAL A 105 1.18 7.56 9.65
C VAL A 105 0.42 6.26 9.83
N PRO A 106 0.03 5.90 11.05
CA PRO A 106 -0.79 4.71 11.26
C PRO A 106 -2.08 4.81 10.44
N TYR A 107 -2.37 3.79 9.64
CA TYR A 107 -3.59 3.71 8.88
C TYR A 107 -4.69 3.18 9.80
N GLU A 108 -5.54 4.08 10.28
CA GLU A 108 -6.77 3.73 10.96
C GLU A 108 -7.87 3.62 9.91
N GLU A 109 -8.26 2.39 9.57
CA GLU A 109 -9.52 2.18 8.86
C GLU A 109 -10.61 2.76 9.76
N ALA A 110 -11.23 3.86 9.31
CA ALA A 110 -12.24 4.55 10.08
C ALA A 110 -13.43 3.60 10.29
N VAL A 111 -13.47 2.97 11.45
CA VAL A 111 -14.61 2.17 11.90
C VAL A 111 -15.70 3.19 12.22
N ALA A 112 -16.61 3.42 11.27
CA ALA A 112 -17.80 4.21 11.52
C ALA A 112 -18.61 3.53 12.64
N ALA A 113 -18.78 4.26 13.75
CA ALA A 113 -19.53 3.83 14.93
C ALA A 113 -21.05 3.79 14.67
#